data_AF-A0A516GF09-F1
#
_entry.id   AF-A0A516GF09-F1
#
_cell.length_a   1.000
_cell.length_b   1.000
_cell.length_c   1.000
_cell.angle_alpha   90.00
_cell.angle_beta   90.00
_cell.angle_gamma   90.00
#
_symmetry.space_group_name_H-M   'P 1'
#
loop_
_entity.id
_entity.type
_entity.pdbx_description
1 polymer ?
#
loop_
_entity_poly.entity_id
_entity_poly.type
_entity_poly.pdbx_seq_one_letter_code
_entity_poly.pdbx_strand_id
1 'polypeptide(L)'
;MRVEVDETREITSSLKRAVAESNLSQNSFARAIGTSPARMSAYLNGKTTPSAALYLRALQFGEARAVALRHRLADPTEIARRVNGALGEKDPDETWALRLMLRTRQDLITAMSNSPDAVEAWKRRAEVIEDRRFDVLLQAIIGHEYVKAGEPAPDWTTEDMLDVLWMPEDPFRDEAAIRKQTPDWLAARGILISEKGLTTA
;
A
#
# COMPACT_ATOMS: atom_id res chain seq x y z
N MET A 1 -41.38 -7.88 -0.15
CA MET A 1 -40.88 -7.41 -1.46
C MET A 1 -40.51 -5.92 -1.51
N ARG A 2 -41.09 -5.00 -0.73
CA ARG A 2 -40.61 -3.59 -0.65
C ARG A 2 -39.29 -3.42 0.14
N VAL A 3 -39.17 -4.12 1.27
CA VAL A 3 -37.99 -4.06 2.17
C VAL A 3 -36.68 -4.43 1.46
N GLU A 4 -36.68 -5.53 0.70
CA GLU A 4 -35.51 -6.03 -0.03
C GLU A 4 -35.01 -5.06 -1.13
N VAL A 5 -35.93 -4.30 -1.75
CA VAL A 5 -35.59 -3.25 -2.74
C VAL A 5 -34.94 -2.05 -2.06
N ASP A 6 -35.38 -1.72 -0.83
CA ASP A 6 -34.79 -0.63 -0.04
C ASP A 6 -33.42 -1.02 0.53
N GLU A 7 -33.25 -2.25 1.02
CA GLU A 7 -31.97 -2.81 1.49
C GLU A 7 -30.94 -2.88 0.37
N THR A 8 -31.33 -3.36 -0.81
CA THR A 8 -30.44 -3.41 -1.99
C THR A 8 -29.99 -2.01 -2.39
N ARG A 9 -30.90 -1.02 -2.33
CA ARG A 9 -30.58 0.37 -2.64
C ARG A 9 -29.60 0.96 -1.63
N GLU A 10 -29.78 0.66 -0.34
CA GLU A 10 -28.88 1.09 0.73
C GLU A 10 -27.48 0.52 0.55
N ILE A 11 -27.36 -0.80 0.36
CA ILE A 11 -26.08 -1.48 0.11
C ILE A 11 -25.36 -0.86 -1.10
N THR A 12 -26.08 -0.68 -2.20
CA THR A 12 -25.53 -0.09 -3.43
C THR A 12 -25.05 1.34 -3.20
N SER A 13 -25.81 2.15 -2.47
CA SER A 13 -25.47 3.54 -2.15
C SER A 13 -24.21 3.63 -1.28
N SER A 14 -24.13 2.80 -0.24
CA SER A 14 -22.97 2.74 0.65
C SER A 14 -21.70 2.28 -0.07
N LEU A 15 -21.79 1.29 -0.95
CA LEU A 15 -20.66 0.88 -1.78
C LEU A 15 -20.19 1.99 -2.74
N LYS A 16 -21.12 2.70 -3.39
CA LYS A 16 -20.78 3.84 -4.26
C LYS A 16 -20.05 4.93 -3.48
N ARG A 17 -20.51 5.21 -2.27
CA ARG A 17 -19.88 6.18 -1.37
C ARG A 17 -18.47 5.75 -0.99
N ALA A 18 -18.29 4.49 -0.56
CA ALA A 18 -16.97 3.96 -0.22
C ALA A 18 -15.98 4.03 -1.39
N VAL A 19 -16.43 3.74 -2.61
CA VAL A 19 -15.61 3.92 -3.83
C VAL A 19 -15.23 5.39 -4.02
N ALA A 20 -16.20 6.30 -3.95
CA ALA A 20 -15.96 7.73 -4.15
C ALA A 20 -14.99 8.31 -3.09
N GLU A 21 -15.21 7.98 -1.82
CA GLU A 21 -14.41 8.45 -0.69
C GLU A 21 -12.98 7.91 -0.71
N SER A 22 -12.78 6.70 -1.28
CA SER A 22 -11.45 6.12 -1.43
C SER A 22 -10.54 6.87 -2.40
N ASN A 23 -11.11 7.71 -3.27
CA ASN A 23 -10.45 8.36 -4.41
C ASN A 23 -9.71 7.38 -5.34
N LEU A 24 -10.22 6.16 -5.48
CA LEU A 24 -9.71 5.16 -6.42
C LEU A 24 -10.68 4.99 -7.59
N SER A 25 -10.14 4.50 -8.72
CA SER A 25 -10.98 3.94 -9.76
C SER A 25 -11.75 2.73 -9.20
N GLN A 26 -12.93 2.44 -9.77
CA GLN A 26 -13.70 1.24 -9.41
C GLN A 26 -12.87 -0.04 -9.55
N ASN A 27 -11.98 -0.09 -10.55
CA ASN A 27 -11.13 -1.25 -10.81
C ASN A 27 -10.08 -1.44 -9.72
N SER A 28 -9.36 -0.37 -9.35
CA SER A 28 -8.36 -0.41 -8.28
C SER A 28 -9.03 -0.69 -6.92
N PHE A 29 -10.18 -0.06 -6.64
CA PHE A 29 -10.95 -0.34 -5.42
C PHE A 29 -11.37 -1.81 -5.34
N ALA A 30 -11.87 -2.39 -6.43
CA ALA A 30 -12.23 -3.80 -6.49
C ALA A 30 -11.03 -4.71 -6.16
N ARG A 31 -9.86 -4.44 -6.76
CA ARG A 31 -8.62 -5.18 -6.49
C ARG A 31 -8.22 -5.10 -5.02
N ALA A 32 -8.20 -3.90 -4.43
CA ALA A 32 -7.81 -3.72 -3.03
C ALA A 32 -8.68 -4.50 -2.03
N ILE A 33 -9.99 -4.63 -2.29
CA ILE A 33 -10.89 -5.36 -1.39
C ILE A 33 -10.99 -6.86 -1.72
N GLY A 34 -10.24 -7.34 -2.72
CA GLY A 34 -10.17 -8.74 -3.11
C GLY A 34 -11.36 -9.21 -3.96
N THR A 35 -11.85 -8.38 -4.88
CA THR A 35 -12.88 -8.78 -5.86
C THR A 35 -12.55 -8.32 -7.27
N SER A 36 -13.25 -8.87 -8.26
CA SER A 36 -13.07 -8.49 -9.66
C SER A 36 -13.82 -7.19 -10.01
N PRO A 37 -13.34 -6.39 -10.97
CA PRO A 37 -14.08 -5.22 -11.48
C PRO A 37 -15.50 -5.53 -11.97
N ALA A 38 -15.71 -6.68 -12.61
CA ALA A 38 -17.02 -7.12 -13.09
C ALA A 38 -18.00 -7.37 -11.94
N ARG A 39 -17.56 -8.09 -10.89
CA ARG A 39 -18.37 -8.28 -9.67
C ARG A 39 -18.64 -6.96 -8.96
N MET A 40 -17.64 -6.09 -8.85
CA MET A 40 -17.84 -4.75 -8.29
C MET A 40 -18.91 -3.97 -9.05
N SER A 41 -18.87 -3.99 -10.39
CA SER A 41 -19.91 -3.37 -11.21
C SER A 41 -21.30 -3.98 -10.95
N ALA A 42 -21.39 -5.30 -10.78
CA ALA A 42 -22.65 -5.95 -10.44
C ALA A 42 -23.18 -5.49 -9.07
N TYR A 43 -22.33 -5.36 -8.06
CA TYR A 43 -22.69 -4.85 -6.73
C TYR A 43 -23.17 -3.39 -6.79
N LEU A 44 -22.42 -2.52 -7.48
CA LEU A 44 -22.76 -1.09 -7.63
C LEU A 44 -24.01 -0.83 -8.48
N ASN A 45 -24.51 -1.85 -9.19
CA ASN A 45 -25.76 -1.78 -9.96
C ASN A 45 -26.90 -2.57 -9.31
N GLY A 46 -26.70 -3.12 -8.11
CA GLY A 46 -27.71 -3.92 -7.40
C GLY A 46 -28.06 -5.25 -8.10
N LYS A 47 -27.25 -5.69 -9.08
CA LYS A 47 -27.47 -6.96 -9.80
C LYS A 47 -27.09 -8.17 -8.95
N THR A 48 -26.27 -7.97 -7.93
CA THR A 48 -25.80 -9.01 -7.02
C THR A 48 -25.60 -8.39 -5.65
N THR A 49 -25.96 -9.10 -4.59
CA THR A 49 -25.67 -8.70 -3.21
C THR A 49 -24.27 -9.21 -2.83
N PRO A 50 -23.36 -8.35 -2.34
CA PRO A 50 -22.07 -8.80 -1.81
C PRO A 50 -22.27 -9.65 -0.55
N SER A 51 -21.29 -10.50 -0.21
CA SER A 51 -21.27 -11.09 1.12
C SER A 51 -21.09 -10.00 2.18
N ALA A 52 -21.60 -10.23 3.40
CA ALA A 52 -21.43 -9.29 4.51
C ALA A 52 -19.96 -8.95 4.76
N ALA A 53 -19.06 -9.95 4.67
CA ALA A 53 -17.62 -9.75 4.82
C ALA A 53 -17.03 -8.82 3.75
N LEU A 54 -17.43 -8.96 2.48
CA LEU A 54 -16.95 -8.08 1.41
C LEU A 54 -17.51 -6.66 1.57
N TYR A 55 -18.79 -6.54 1.95
CA TYR A 55 -19.43 -5.26 2.18
C TYR A 55 -18.74 -4.47 3.30
N LEU A 56 -18.55 -5.10 4.48
CA LEU A 56 -17.85 -4.47 5.60
C LEU A 56 -16.42 -4.07 5.24
N ARG A 57 -15.70 -4.95 4.53
CA ARG A 57 -14.34 -4.66 4.04
C ARG A 57 -14.32 -3.44 3.12
N ALA A 58 -15.31 -3.30 2.23
CA ALA A 58 -15.39 -2.16 1.33
C ALA A 58 -15.61 -0.85 2.10
N LEU A 59 -16.51 -0.84 3.08
CA LEU A 59 -16.78 0.35 3.89
C LEU A 59 -15.53 0.75 4.70
N GLN A 60 -14.94 -0.19 5.42
CA GLN A 60 -13.74 0.04 6.21
C GLN A 60 -12.58 0.55 5.36
N PHE A 61 -12.34 -0.06 4.20
CA PHE A 61 -11.26 0.37 3.31
C PHE A 61 -11.50 1.75 2.69
N GLY A 62 -12.74 2.05 2.28
CA GLY A 62 -13.12 3.35 1.75
C GLY A 62 -12.92 4.46 2.78
N GLU A 63 -13.40 4.24 4.01
CA GLU A 63 -13.25 5.17 5.13
C GLU A 63 -11.77 5.36 5.51
N ALA A 64 -11.01 4.27 5.66
CA ALA A 64 -9.59 4.34 6.02
C ALA A 64 -8.78 5.17 5.01
N ARG A 65 -9.03 4.97 3.71
CA ARG A 65 -8.41 5.81 2.66
C ARG A 65 -8.87 7.26 2.74
N ALA A 66 -10.15 7.51 2.98
CA ALA A 66 -10.66 8.87 3.13
C ALA A 66 -9.99 9.60 4.31
N VAL A 67 -9.78 8.90 5.44
CA VAL A 67 -9.03 9.42 6.59
C VAL A 67 -7.57 9.71 6.19
N ALA A 68 -6.87 8.76 5.56
CA ALA A 68 -5.49 8.95 5.12
C ALA A 68 -5.33 10.18 4.22
N LEU A 69 -6.24 10.35 3.24
CA LEU A 69 -6.27 11.50 2.34
C LEU A 69 -6.49 12.83 3.09
N ARG A 70 -7.42 12.87 4.06
CA ARG A 70 -7.65 14.07 4.90
C ARG A 70 -6.41 14.48 5.68
N HIS A 71 -5.63 13.50 6.16
CA HIS A 71 -4.37 13.73 6.88
C HIS A 71 -3.16 13.88 5.95
N ARG A 72 -3.35 13.81 4.62
CA ARG A 72 -2.27 13.86 3.61
C ARG A 72 -1.21 12.78 3.79
N LEU A 73 -1.60 11.67 4.39
CA LEU A 73 -0.78 10.47 4.53
C LEU A 73 -0.89 9.66 3.24
N ALA A 74 0.25 9.19 2.74
CA ALA A 74 0.23 8.22 1.65
C ALA A 74 -0.35 6.87 2.14
N ASP A 75 -0.61 5.99 1.17
CA ASP A 75 -0.94 4.60 1.40
C ASP A 75 -0.20 3.74 0.36
N PRO A 76 -0.14 2.41 0.51
CA PRO A 76 0.63 1.55 -0.39
C PRO A 76 0.23 1.66 -1.87
N THR A 77 -1.04 1.92 -2.16
CA THR A 77 -1.54 2.05 -3.53
C THR A 77 -1.07 3.36 -4.17
N GLU A 78 -1.12 4.46 -3.42
CA GLU A 78 -0.62 5.76 -3.88
C GLU A 78 0.88 5.70 -4.15
N ILE A 79 1.63 5.09 -3.22
CA ILE A 79 3.07 4.93 -3.36
C ILE A 79 3.42 4.09 -4.58
N ALA A 80 2.75 2.95 -4.77
CA ALA A 80 2.98 2.11 -5.93
C ALA A 80 2.78 2.86 -7.25
N ARG A 81 1.70 3.64 -7.37
CA ARG A 81 1.43 4.44 -8.57
C ARG A 81 2.52 5.49 -8.83
N ARG A 82 2.97 6.18 -7.78
CA ARG A 82 3.99 7.24 -7.92
C ARG A 82 5.36 6.66 -8.29
N VAL A 83 5.71 5.50 -7.73
CA VAL A 83 6.97 4.81 -8.06
C VAL A 83 6.92 4.27 -9.48
N ASN A 84 5.82 3.62 -9.89
CA ASN A 84 5.65 3.16 -11.27
C ASN A 84 5.71 4.32 -12.26
N GLY A 85 5.14 5.49 -11.90
CA GLY A 85 5.29 6.71 -12.69
C GLY A 85 6.76 7.13 -12.85
N ALA A 86 7.51 7.19 -11.74
CA ALA A 86 8.92 7.58 -11.74
C ALA A 86 9.82 6.63 -12.54
N LEU A 87 9.53 5.33 -12.51
CA LEU A 87 10.34 4.29 -13.14
C LEU A 87 9.90 3.97 -14.58
N GLY A 88 8.66 4.31 -14.95
CA GLY A 88 8.10 4.07 -16.28
C GLY A 88 8.44 5.15 -17.32
N GLU A 89 9.13 6.22 -16.92
CA GLU A 89 9.58 7.28 -17.83
C GLU A 89 10.74 6.83 -18.72
N LYS A 90 10.97 7.58 -19.82
CA LYS A 90 12.09 7.30 -20.75
C LYS A 90 13.46 7.39 -20.07
N ASP A 91 13.55 8.19 -19.01
CA ASP A 91 14.71 8.34 -18.14
C ASP A 91 14.25 8.07 -16.69
N PRO A 92 14.35 6.81 -16.21
CA PRO A 92 13.85 6.42 -14.90
C PRO A 92 14.57 7.15 -13.75
N ASP A 93 13.82 7.81 -12.88
CA ASP A 93 14.37 8.47 -11.69
C ASP A 93 14.33 7.54 -10.46
N GLU A 94 15.32 6.65 -10.38
CA GLU A 94 15.47 5.75 -9.22
C GLU A 94 15.70 6.51 -7.91
N THR A 95 16.36 7.67 -7.96
CA THR A 95 16.62 8.50 -6.77
C THR A 95 15.30 9.03 -6.20
N TRP A 96 14.42 9.53 -7.05
CA TRP A 96 13.09 9.95 -6.66
C TRP A 96 12.24 8.79 -6.14
N ALA A 97 12.28 7.63 -6.79
CA ALA A 97 11.60 6.44 -6.32
C ALA A 97 12.06 6.02 -4.91
N LEU A 98 13.37 6.10 -4.61
CA LEU A 98 13.90 5.84 -3.27
C LEU A 98 13.42 6.88 -2.24
N ARG A 99 13.38 8.17 -2.60
CA ARG A 99 12.80 9.21 -1.74
C ARG A 99 11.33 8.96 -1.41
N LEU A 100 10.56 8.45 -2.38
CA LEU A 100 9.17 8.04 -2.14
C LEU A 100 9.09 6.90 -1.11
N MET A 101 10.02 5.93 -1.14
CA MET A 101 10.11 4.87 -0.13
C MET A 101 10.37 5.42 1.27
N LEU A 102 11.27 6.40 1.41
CA LEU A 102 11.54 7.02 2.71
C LEU A 102 10.32 7.77 3.26
N ARG A 103 9.63 8.52 2.39
CA ARG A 103 8.39 9.20 2.75
C ARG A 103 7.31 8.20 3.16
N THR A 104 7.24 7.04 2.50
CA THR A 104 6.31 5.97 2.84
C THR A 104 6.47 5.50 4.28
N ARG A 105 7.72 5.24 4.69
CA ARG A 105 8.01 4.86 6.07
C ARG A 105 7.52 5.92 7.07
N GLN A 106 7.79 7.19 6.80
CA GLN A 106 7.38 8.29 7.67
C GLN A 106 5.86 8.45 7.74
N ASP A 107 5.16 8.33 6.60
CA ASP A 107 3.71 8.41 6.52
C ASP A 107 3.06 7.23 7.30
N LEU A 108 3.63 6.02 7.21
CA LEU A 108 3.18 4.86 7.98
C LEU A 108 3.37 5.08 9.49
N ILE A 109 4.57 5.47 9.93
CA ILE A 109 4.84 5.75 11.36
C ILE A 109 3.85 6.80 11.89
N THR A 110 3.57 7.83 11.08
CA THR A 110 2.61 8.88 11.42
C THR A 110 1.19 8.34 11.52
N ALA A 111 0.76 7.48 10.58
CA ALA A 111 -0.55 6.82 10.62
C ALA A 111 -0.69 5.94 11.88
N MET A 112 0.30 5.10 12.16
CA MET A 112 0.29 4.19 13.32
C MET A 112 0.23 4.96 14.65
N SER A 113 0.91 6.11 14.73
CA SER A 113 0.97 6.88 15.98
C SER A 113 -0.25 7.77 16.20
N ASN A 114 -0.82 8.34 15.14
CA ASN A 114 -1.75 9.46 15.24
C ASN A 114 -3.11 9.23 14.58
N SER A 115 -3.30 8.12 13.86
CA SER A 115 -4.52 7.87 13.09
C SER A 115 -4.79 6.38 12.91
N PRO A 116 -5.32 5.68 13.94
CA PRO A 116 -5.67 4.26 13.85
C PRO A 116 -6.55 3.93 12.63
N ASP A 117 -7.52 4.79 12.30
CA ASP A 117 -8.38 4.57 11.14
C ASP A 117 -7.63 4.69 9.81
N ALA A 118 -6.59 5.54 9.73
CA ALA A 118 -5.76 5.65 8.54
C ALA A 118 -4.87 4.41 8.34
N VAL A 119 -4.45 3.75 9.44
CA VAL A 119 -3.57 2.58 9.38
C VAL A 119 -4.22 1.42 8.63
N GLU A 120 -5.56 1.31 8.67
CA GLU A 120 -6.31 0.28 7.95
C GLU A 120 -6.13 0.36 6.43
N ALA A 121 -5.82 1.54 5.89
CA ALA A 121 -5.53 1.71 4.47
C ALA A 121 -4.21 1.02 4.05
N TRP A 122 -3.31 0.77 5.01
CA TRP A 122 -2.00 0.14 4.79
C TRP A 122 -2.07 -1.39 4.80
N LYS A 123 -3.14 -1.97 5.34
CA LYS A 123 -3.33 -3.43 5.36
C LYS A 123 -3.67 -4.00 3.99
N ARG A 124 -3.96 -3.15 3.00
CA ARG A 124 -4.39 -3.55 1.65
C ARG A 124 -3.72 -2.67 0.59
N ARG A 125 -3.50 -3.24 -0.60
CA ARG A 125 -3.00 -2.51 -1.78
C ARG A 125 -3.83 -2.86 -3.01
N ALA A 126 -4.14 -1.87 -3.83
CA ALA A 126 -4.80 -2.06 -5.12
C ALA A 126 -3.81 -2.24 -6.28
N GLU A 127 -2.62 -1.68 -6.12
CA GLU A 127 -1.56 -1.64 -7.11
C GLU A 127 -0.27 -2.20 -6.49
N VAL A 128 0.58 -2.75 -7.33
CA VAL A 128 1.92 -3.23 -6.98
C VAL A 128 2.96 -2.36 -7.68
N ILE A 129 4.16 -2.27 -7.11
CA ILE A 129 5.28 -1.66 -7.83
C ILE A 129 5.74 -2.67 -8.88
N GLU A 130 5.84 -2.25 -10.14
CA GLU A 130 6.21 -3.13 -11.25
C GLU A 130 7.69 -3.53 -11.18
N ASP A 131 8.55 -2.61 -10.73
CA ASP A 131 9.93 -2.93 -10.42
C ASP A 131 10.00 -3.75 -9.11
N ARG A 132 10.37 -5.02 -9.25
CA ARG A 132 10.45 -5.97 -8.13
C ARG A 132 11.37 -5.48 -7.02
N ARG A 133 12.45 -4.75 -7.32
CA ARG A 133 13.39 -4.23 -6.30
C ARG A 133 12.68 -3.29 -5.35
N PHE A 134 11.89 -2.37 -5.91
CA PHE A 134 11.12 -1.40 -5.14
C PHE A 134 9.89 -2.01 -4.47
N ASP A 135 9.22 -3.00 -5.09
CA ASP A 135 8.08 -3.67 -4.44
C ASP A 135 8.54 -4.45 -3.18
N VAL A 136 9.66 -5.18 -3.27
CA VAL A 136 10.22 -5.90 -2.11
C VAL A 136 10.69 -4.92 -1.03
N LEU A 137 11.27 -3.78 -1.41
CA LEU A 137 11.62 -2.73 -0.44
C LEU A 137 10.40 -2.16 0.27
N LEU A 138 9.31 -1.88 -0.46
CA LEU A 138 8.04 -1.42 0.12
C LEU A 138 7.49 -2.43 1.12
N GLN A 139 7.44 -3.71 0.72
CA GLN A 139 7.00 -4.81 1.59
C GLN A 139 7.87 -4.91 2.86
N ALA A 140 9.20 -4.88 2.71
CA ALA A 140 10.13 -4.99 3.81
C ALA A 140 9.97 -3.83 4.82
N ILE A 141 9.88 -2.58 4.34
CA ILE A 141 9.68 -1.40 5.17
C ILE A 141 8.37 -1.53 5.97
N ILE A 142 7.25 -1.80 5.28
CA ILE A 142 5.94 -1.84 5.94
C ILE A 142 5.88 -3.01 6.92
N GLY A 143 6.29 -4.21 6.51
CA GLY A 143 6.30 -5.38 7.38
C GLY A 143 7.16 -5.14 8.63
N HIS A 144 8.34 -4.52 8.48
CA HIS A 144 9.21 -4.19 9.60
C HIS A 144 8.56 -3.21 10.59
N GLU A 145 7.96 -2.11 10.11
CA GLU A 145 7.37 -1.11 11.00
C GLU A 145 6.13 -1.66 11.75
N TYR A 146 5.35 -2.55 11.13
CA TYR A 146 4.27 -3.26 11.83
C TYR A 146 4.80 -4.16 12.95
N VAL A 147 5.77 -5.02 12.65
CA VAL A 147 6.40 -5.92 13.65
C VAL A 147 7.04 -5.12 14.78
N LYS A 148 7.72 -4.02 14.45
CA LYS A 148 8.34 -3.12 15.42
C LYS A 148 7.32 -2.46 16.36
N ALA A 149 6.12 -2.17 15.87
CA ALA A 149 5.03 -1.64 16.68
C ALA A 149 4.28 -2.73 17.50
N GLY A 150 4.66 -4.01 17.36
CA GLY A 150 3.97 -5.12 18.02
C GLY A 150 2.66 -5.53 17.35
N GLU A 151 2.42 -5.08 16.11
CA GLU A 151 1.22 -5.37 15.32
C GLU A 151 1.51 -6.48 14.28
N PRO A 152 0.52 -7.31 13.92
CA PRO A 152 0.69 -8.26 12.83
C PRO A 152 0.88 -7.52 11.51
N ALA A 153 1.95 -7.86 10.79
CA ALA A 153 2.23 -7.30 9.47
C ALA A 153 1.13 -7.67 8.46
N PRO A 154 0.79 -6.80 7.50
CA PRO A 154 -0.16 -7.15 6.44
C PRO A 154 0.33 -8.36 5.63
N ASP A 155 -0.57 -9.28 5.30
CA ASP A 155 -0.25 -10.53 4.60
C ASP A 155 0.63 -10.31 3.36
N TRP A 156 0.35 -9.25 2.60
CA TRP A 156 1.05 -8.89 1.37
C TRP A 156 2.51 -8.46 1.56
N THR A 157 3.00 -8.35 2.79
CA THR A 157 4.38 -7.93 3.12
C THR A 157 5.30 -9.09 3.51
N THR A 158 4.79 -10.32 3.60
CA THR A 158 5.46 -11.39 4.35
C THR A 158 6.42 -12.27 3.53
N GLU A 159 6.33 -12.29 2.20
CA GLU A 159 6.88 -13.45 1.44
C GLU A 159 8.02 -13.15 0.46
N ASP A 160 8.14 -11.93 -0.08
CA ASP A 160 9.10 -11.74 -1.19
C ASP A 160 10.55 -11.51 -0.75
N MET A 161 11.49 -12.15 -1.46
CA MET A 161 12.92 -11.87 -1.45
C MET A 161 13.40 -11.65 -2.89
N LEU A 162 14.47 -10.86 -3.05
CA LEU A 162 15.13 -10.71 -4.35
C LEU A 162 16.06 -11.89 -4.65
N ASP A 163 16.01 -12.39 -5.88
CA ASP A 163 16.92 -13.45 -6.37
C ASP A 163 18.35 -12.93 -6.57
N VAL A 164 18.47 -11.64 -6.87
CA VAL A 164 19.73 -10.94 -7.04
C VAL A 164 19.81 -9.84 -6.00
N LEU A 165 20.92 -9.85 -5.26
CA LEU A 165 21.24 -8.83 -4.28
C LEU A 165 21.17 -7.44 -4.91
N TRP A 166 20.35 -6.57 -4.35
CA TRP A 166 20.20 -5.20 -4.83
C TRP A 166 20.81 -4.21 -3.85
N MET A 167 21.73 -3.39 -4.36
CA MET A 167 22.35 -2.29 -3.65
C MET A 167 22.10 -1.03 -4.49
N PRO A 168 21.16 -0.15 -4.12
CA PRO A 168 20.99 1.12 -4.79
C PRO A 168 22.27 1.95 -4.70
N GLU A 169 22.46 2.88 -5.65
CA GLU A 169 23.61 3.78 -5.61
C GLU A 169 23.57 4.65 -4.34
N ASP A 170 24.68 4.66 -3.59
CA ASP A 170 24.89 5.51 -2.42
C ASP A 170 26.11 6.41 -2.70
N PRO A 171 25.92 7.72 -2.91
CA PRO A 171 27.03 8.62 -3.24
C PRO A 171 27.94 8.90 -2.04
N PHE A 172 27.57 8.46 -0.83
CA PHE A 172 28.26 8.79 0.41
C PHE A 172 29.05 7.62 1.00
N ARG A 173 28.78 6.38 0.56
CA ARG A 173 29.34 5.16 1.18
C ARG A 173 29.84 4.18 0.13
N ASP A 174 30.91 3.46 0.46
CA ASP A 174 31.35 2.33 -0.33
C ASP A 174 30.55 1.05 -0.02
N GLU A 175 30.69 0.04 -0.89
CA GLU A 175 29.97 -1.23 -0.76
C GLU A 175 30.23 -1.93 0.58
N ALA A 176 31.49 -1.93 1.05
CA ALA A 176 31.84 -2.59 2.30
C ALA A 176 31.15 -1.94 3.50
N ALA A 177 31.07 -0.61 3.51
CA ALA A 177 30.35 0.17 4.51
C ALA A 177 28.84 -0.06 4.44
N ILE A 178 28.25 -0.13 3.24
CA ILE A 178 26.81 -0.41 3.04
C ILE A 178 26.48 -1.79 3.60
N ARG A 179 27.22 -2.82 3.20
CA ARG A 179 27.01 -4.21 3.69
C ARG A 179 27.06 -4.28 5.21
N LYS A 180 28.03 -3.62 5.85
CA LYS A 180 28.17 -3.59 7.31
C LYS A 180 27.04 -2.84 8.02
N GLN A 181 26.46 -1.83 7.37
CA GLN A 181 25.43 -0.96 7.96
C GLN A 181 24.01 -1.31 7.51
N THR A 182 23.85 -2.37 6.72
CA THR A 182 22.53 -2.84 6.28
C THR A 182 21.84 -3.57 7.43
N PRO A 183 20.61 -3.18 7.82
CA PRO A 183 19.84 -3.91 8.81
C PRO A 183 19.50 -5.34 8.36
N ASP A 184 19.50 -6.28 9.32
CA ASP A 184 19.24 -7.70 9.05
C ASP A 184 17.90 -7.94 8.33
N TRP A 185 16.87 -7.15 8.64
CA TRP A 185 15.55 -7.28 8.02
C TRP A 185 15.50 -6.88 6.54
N LEU A 186 16.44 -6.04 6.07
CA LEU A 186 16.64 -5.76 4.65
C LEU A 186 17.56 -6.79 4.00
N ALA A 187 18.63 -7.15 4.68
CA ALA A 187 19.56 -8.17 4.18
C ALA A 187 18.86 -9.51 3.93
N ALA A 188 17.94 -9.90 4.82
CA ALA A 188 17.10 -11.09 4.67
C ALA A 188 16.17 -11.05 3.44
N ARG A 189 15.96 -9.86 2.84
CA ARG A 189 15.15 -9.64 1.63
C ARG A 189 16.01 -9.46 0.37
N GLY A 190 17.34 -9.61 0.50
CA GLY A 190 18.28 -9.39 -0.60
C GLY A 190 18.53 -7.91 -0.91
N ILE A 191 18.24 -7.00 0.04
CA ILE A 191 18.37 -5.56 -0.14
C ILE A 191 19.52 -5.04 0.73
N LEU A 192 20.43 -4.29 0.12
CA LEU A 192 21.54 -3.63 0.79
C LEU A 192 21.36 -2.12 0.77
N ILE A 193 20.77 -1.59 1.84
CA ILE A 193 20.65 -0.16 2.09
C ILE A 193 21.08 0.08 3.53
N SER A 194 21.99 1.03 3.73
CA SER A 194 22.40 1.41 5.08
C SER A 194 21.23 2.00 5.86
N GLU A 195 21.17 1.78 7.17
CA GLU A 195 20.10 2.36 8.01
C GLU A 195 20.05 3.90 7.90
N LYS A 196 21.21 4.54 7.78
CA LYS A 196 21.28 5.99 7.52
C LYS A 196 20.70 6.36 6.16
N GLY A 197 20.92 5.56 5.11
CA GLY A 197 20.28 5.73 3.81
C GLY A 197 18.75 5.63 3.86
N LEU A 198 18.19 4.92 4.84
CA LEU A 198 16.74 4.89 5.10
C LEU A 198 16.21 6.13 5.84
N THR A 199 17.09 7.06 6.22
CA THR A 199 16.74 8.28 6.97
C THR A 199 17.19 9.57 6.27
N THR A 200 18.11 9.47 5.31
CA THR A 200 18.68 10.59 4.56
C THR A 200 18.75 10.23 3.08
N ALA A 201 18.00 10.94 2.22
CA ALA A 201 18.04 10.89 0.75
C ALA A 201 17.92 12.29 0.14
#